data_AF-A0A963EXA0-F1
#
_entry.id   AF-A0A963EXA0-F1
#
_cell.length_a   1.000
_cell.length_b   1.000
_cell.length_c   1.000
_cell.angle_alpha   90.00
_cell.angle_beta   90.00
_cell.angle_gamma   90.00
#
_symmetry.space_group_name_H-M   'P 1'
#
loop_
_entity.id
_entity.type
_entity.pdbx_description
1 polymer ?
#
loop_
_entity_poly.entity_id
_entity_poly.type
_entity_poly.pdbx_seq_one_letter_code
_entity_poly.pdbx_strand_id
1 'polypeptide(L)'
;MIILIPDLSENITPERLYELVASCMKSVWILPIFRRKGHVEKCEILRIKDRDSNQVEYQGLVYVSDEMTGNSLIKQLNGCQLAGICLNCRVYHIRSPRKERRVNLSDSNDIAIINRRKTDRRRSNLLIERVISPPVPSVSPI
;
A
#
# COMPACT_ATOMS: atom_id res chain seq x y z
N MET A 1 7.33 5.01 9.38
CA MET A 1 7.44 4.36 8.05
C MET A 1 6.06 3.97 7.53
N ILE A 2 5.94 3.66 6.24
CA ILE A 2 4.68 3.23 5.63
C ILE A 2 4.86 1.82 5.05
N ILE A 3 3.94 0.91 5.37
CA ILE A 3 3.83 -0.42 4.77
C ILE A 3 2.75 -0.37 3.69
N LEU A 4 3.08 -0.87 2.51
CA LEU A 4 2.15 -1.09 1.41
C LEU A 4 1.69 -2.55 1.41
N ILE A 5 0.37 -2.73 1.31
CA ILE A 5 -0.29 -4.01 1.11
C ILE A 5 -1.02 -3.92 -0.24
N PRO A 6 -0.46 -4.49 -1.32
CA PRO A 6 -1.12 -4.51 -2.62
C PRO A 6 -2.28 -5.51 -2.62
N ASP A 7 -3.13 -5.40 -3.64
CA ASP A 7 -4.11 -6.41 -4.03
C ASP A 7 -5.10 -6.80 -2.92
N LEU A 8 -5.59 -5.80 -2.17
CA LEU A 8 -6.68 -6.01 -1.22
C LEU A 8 -8.01 -6.27 -1.93
N SER A 9 -8.89 -7.00 -1.26
CA SER A 9 -10.29 -7.11 -1.67
C SER A 9 -11.02 -5.79 -1.46
N GLU A 10 -11.97 -5.47 -2.34
CA GLU A 10 -12.83 -4.28 -2.25
C GLU A 10 -13.67 -4.22 -0.97
N ASN A 11 -13.93 -5.36 -0.35
CA ASN A 11 -14.75 -5.47 0.85
C ASN A 11 -13.96 -5.18 2.15
N ILE A 12 -12.66 -4.92 2.05
CA ILE A 12 -11.83 -4.62 3.22
C ILE A 12 -12.02 -3.16 3.61
N THR A 13 -12.30 -2.93 4.88
CA THR A 13 -12.37 -1.58 5.46
C THR A 13 -11.07 -1.23 6.18
N PRO A 14 -10.77 0.07 6.35
CA PRO A 14 -9.60 0.51 7.12
C PRO A 14 -9.58 -0.04 8.55
N GLU A 15 -10.75 -0.18 9.19
CA GLU A 15 -10.91 -0.72 10.53
C GLU A 15 -10.55 -2.21 10.56
N ARG A 16 -11.04 -2.98 9.59
CA ARG A 16 -10.73 -4.41 9.49
C ARG A 16 -9.25 -4.66 9.24
N LEU A 17 -8.63 -3.82 8.42
CA LEU A 17 -7.18 -3.83 8.21
C LEU A 17 -6.44 -3.51 9.52
N TYR A 18 -6.89 -2.48 10.26
CA TYR A 18 -6.32 -2.11 11.56
C TYR A 18 -6.43 -3.25 12.58
N GLU A 19 -7.58 -3.92 12.68
CA GLU A 19 -7.77 -5.07 13.59
C GLU A 19 -6.76 -6.18 13.32
N LEU A 20 -6.55 -6.53 12.04
CA LEU A 20 -5.55 -7.53 11.66
C LEU A 20 -4.16 -7.08 12.08
N VAL A 21 -3.76 -5.84 11.74
CA VAL A 21 -2.43 -5.33 12.08
C VAL A 21 -2.21 -5.30 13.60
N ALA A 22 -3.21 -4.83 14.35
CA ALA A 22 -3.17 -4.79 15.81
C ALA A 22 -3.04 -6.20 16.41
N SER A 23 -3.66 -7.22 15.81
CA SER A 23 -3.54 -8.61 16.26
C SER A 23 -2.11 -9.15 16.12
N CYS A 24 -1.41 -8.81 15.02
CA CYS A 24 -0.01 -9.18 14.82
C CYS A 24 0.91 -8.54 15.88
N MET A 25 0.62 -7.29 16.28
CA MET A 25 1.42 -6.58 17.28
C MET A 25 1.34 -7.19 18.69
N LYS A 26 0.18 -7.77 19.06
CA LYS A 26 -0.01 -8.39 20.39
C LYS A 26 0.93 -9.55 20.64
N SER A 27 1.32 -10.30 19.60
CA SER A 27 2.23 -11.44 19.70
C SER A 27 3.65 -11.03 20.15
N VAL A 28 4.08 -9.80 19.83
CA VAL A 28 5.42 -9.30 20.20
C VAL A 28 5.49 -8.84 21.67
N TRP A 29 4.35 -8.45 22.26
CA TRP A 29 4.27 -7.92 23.63
C TRP A 29 4.41 -8.97 24.73
N ILE A 30 4.31 -10.25 24.39
CA ILE A 30 4.31 -11.37 25.35
C ILE A 30 5.74 -11.69 25.85
N LEU A 31 6.78 -11.22 25.15
CA LEU A 31 8.17 -11.41 25.56
C LEU A 31 8.70 -10.17 26.31
N PRO A 32 9.01 -10.27 27.62
CA PRO A 32 9.36 -9.12 28.46
C PRO A 32 10.67 -8.41 28.06
N ILE A 33 11.49 -9.03 27.20
CA ILE A 33 12.79 -8.51 26.74
C ILE A 33 12.64 -7.60 25.51
N PHE A 34 11.51 -7.67 24.78
CA PHE A 34 11.29 -6.96 23.51
C PHE A 34 10.06 -6.04 23.53
N ARG A 35 9.87 -5.28 24.63
CA ARG A 35 8.85 -4.21 24.67
C ARG A 35 9.21 -3.09 23.68
N ARG A 36 8.89 -3.29 22.40
CA ARG A 36 9.04 -2.27 21.36
C ARG A 36 8.01 -1.16 21.60
N LYS A 37 8.48 0.09 21.59
CA LYS A 37 7.66 1.30 21.75
C LYS A 37 6.81 1.65 20.51
N GLY A 38 6.95 0.91 19.41
CA GLY A 38 6.26 1.22 18.18
C GLY A 38 4.78 0.95 18.22
N HIS A 39 4.01 1.78 17.53
CA HIS A 39 2.56 1.64 17.36
C HIS A 39 2.16 1.92 15.92
N VAL A 40 0.95 1.49 15.56
CA VAL A 40 0.30 1.86 14.30
C VAL A 40 -0.35 3.22 14.50
N GLU A 41 0.00 4.18 13.66
CA GLU A 41 -0.55 5.54 13.69
C GLU A 41 -1.92 5.58 13.02
N LYS A 42 -2.05 4.91 11.86
CA LYS A 42 -3.31 4.80 11.10
C LYS A 42 -3.20 3.73 10.00
N CYS A 43 -4.37 3.30 9.52
CA CYS A 43 -4.52 2.51 8.31
C CYS A 43 -5.37 3.29 7.28
N GLU A 44 -4.98 3.25 6.01
CA GLU A 44 -5.72 3.82 4.90
C GLU A 44 -5.89 2.78 3.80
N ILE A 45 -6.97 2.88 3.02
CA ILE A 45 -7.17 2.09 1.81
C ILE A 45 -7.28 3.05 0.63
N LEU A 46 -6.48 2.80 -0.39
CA LEU A 46 -6.51 3.51 -1.66
C LEU A 46 -7.23 2.66 -2.70
N ARG A 47 -8.22 3.25 -3.36
CA ARG A 47 -8.83 2.72 -4.57
C ARG A 47 -8.14 3.37 -5.76
N ILE A 48 -7.53 2.56 -6.61
CA ILE A 48 -6.82 2.99 -7.81
C ILE A 48 -7.61 2.48 -9.00
N LYS A 49 -8.22 3.39 -9.74
CA LYS A 49 -8.94 3.09 -10.98
C LYS A 49 -8.09 3.51 -12.18
N ASP A 50 -7.76 2.55 -13.02
CA ASP A 50 -7.21 2.81 -14.34
C ASP A 50 -8.35 3.23 -15.26
N ARG A 51 -8.28 4.45 -15.81
CA ARG A 51 -9.35 4.99 -16.66
C ARG A 51 -9.32 4.42 -18.07
N ASP A 52 -8.20 3.87 -18.51
CA ASP A 52 -8.05 3.31 -19.86
C ASP A 52 -8.58 1.87 -19.89
N SER A 53 -8.24 1.07 -18.88
CA SER A 53 -8.68 -0.33 -18.77
C SER A 53 -9.94 -0.53 -17.92
N ASN A 54 -10.39 0.51 -17.22
CA ASN A 54 -11.47 0.48 -16.23
C ASN A 54 -11.22 -0.47 -15.04
N GLN A 55 -10.00 -1.00 -14.91
CA GLN A 55 -9.61 -1.89 -13.82
C GLN A 55 -9.50 -1.12 -12.50
N VAL A 56 -9.89 -1.77 -11.41
CA VAL A 56 -9.86 -1.20 -10.05
C VAL A 56 -8.97 -2.07 -9.18
N GLU A 57 -8.03 -1.44 -8.49
CA GLU A 57 -7.13 -2.04 -7.53
C GLU A 57 -7.33 -1.39 -6.16
N TYR A 58 -7.25 -2.19 -5.10
CA TYR A 58 -7.28 -1.69 -3.73
C TYR A 58 -5.93 -1.92 -3.07
N GLN A 59 -5.37 -0.87 -2.46
CA GLN A 59 -4.08 -0.92 -1.78
C GLN A 59 -4.21 -0.43 -0.35
N GLY A 60 -3.73 -1.22 0.61
CA GLY A 60 -3.64 -0.83 2.01
C GLY A 60 -2.34 -0.07 2.29
N LEU A 61 -2.46 1.01 3.04
CA LEU A 61 -1.32 1.72 3.62
C LEU A 61 -1.42 1.67 5.14
N VAL A 62 -0.36 1.15 5.78
CA VAL A 62 -0.26 1.09 7.24
C VAL A 62 0.88 2.01 7.66
N TYR A 63 0.55 3.02 8.47
CA TYR A 63 1.48 4.00 8.99
C TYR A 63 1.95 3.54 10.36
N VAL A 64 3.26 3.37 10.51
CA VAL A 64 3.90 2.83 11.71
C VAL A 64 4.93 3.82 12.22
N SER A 65 4.97 4.05 13.53
CA SER A 65 5.81 5.07 14.15
C SER A 65 7.31 4.90 13.91
N ASP A 66 7.80 3.66 13.78
CA ASP A 66 9.24 3.38 13.62
C ASP A 66 9.52 2.22 12.66
N GLU A 67 10.77 2.17 12.16
CA GLU A 67 11.20 1.19 11.17
C GLU A 67 11.33 -0.24 11.70
N MET A 68 11.78 -0.42 12.94
CA MET A 68 11.94 -1.76 13.52
C MET A 68 10.58 -2.44 13.67
N THR A 69 9.60 -1.71 14.19
CA THR A 69 8.22 -2.21 14.33
C THR A 69 7.61 -2.50 12.98
N GLY A 70 7.75 -1.60 12.01
CA GLY A 70 7.19 -1.83 10.68
C GLY A 70 7.84 -2.99 9.91
N ASN A 71 9.16 -3.18 10.02
CA ASN A 71 9.85 -4.35 9.46
C ASN A 71 9.38 -5.67 10.10
N SER A 72 9.14 -5.65 11.41
CA SER A 72 8.58 -6.81 12.10
C SER A 72 7.15 -7.11 11.67
N LEU A 73 6.32 -6.07 11.52
CA LEU A 73 4.96 -6.19 11.03
C LEU A 73 4.91 -6.76 9.61
N ILE A 74 5.79 -6.32 8.71
CA ILE A 74 5.89 -6.89 7.35
C ILE A 74 6.12 -8.40 7.41
N LYS A 75 7.06 -8.85 8.26
CA LYS A 75 7.36 -10.28 8.40
C LYS A 75 6.18 -11.09 8.95
N GLN A 76 5.39 -10.50 9.83
CA GLN A 76 4.23 -11.16 10.43
C GLN A 76 3.02 -11.17 9.51
N LEU A 77 2.76 -10.06 8.81
CA LEU A 77 1.63 -9.91 7.91
C LEU A 77 1.82 -10.67 6.60
N ASN A 78 3.06 -10.87 6.15
CA ASN A 78 3.33 -11.66 4.95
C ASN A 78 2.84 -13.10 5.11
N GLY A 79 1.95 -13.51 4.20
CA GLY A 79 1.31 -14.82 4.24
C GLY A 79 0.10 -14.92 5.18
N CYS A 80 -0.22 -13.87 5.96
CA CYS A 80 -1.51 -13.81 6.65
C CYS A 80 -2.65 -13.74 5.63
N GLN A 81 -3.81 -14.27 6.01
CA GLN A 81 -5.02 -14.17 5.20
C GLN A 81 -5.91 -13.04 5.69
N LEU A 82 -6.43 -12.27 4.75
CA LEU A 82 -7.45 -11.27 4.98
C LEU A 82 -8.50 -11.37 3.87
N ALA A 83 -9.75 -11.67 4.24
CA ALA A 83 -10.84 -11.99 3.29
C ALA A 83 -10.44 -13.02 2.21
N GLY A 84 -9.74 -14.08 2.61
CA GLY A 84 -9.31 -15.15 1.71
C GLY A 84 -8.10 -14.82 0.82
N ILE A 85 -7.54 -13.61 0.91
CA ILE A 85 -6.35 -13.18 0.17
C ILE A 85 -5.11 -13.29 1.06
N CYS A 86 -4.07 -13.94 0.56
CA CYS A 86 -2.76 -13.95 1.20
C CYS A 86 -2.06 -12.60 1.01
N LEU A 87 -1.73 -11.94 2.10
CA LEU A 87 -1.11 -10.63 2.07
C LEU A 87 0.37 -10.68 1.65
N ASN A 88 0.78 -9.72 0.81
CA ASN A 88 2.15 -9.50 0.37
C ASN A 88 2.62 -8.07 0.70
N CYS A 89 2.93 -7.84 1.96
CA CYS A 89 3.36 -6.58 2.52
C CYS A 89 4.80 -6.21 2.15
N ARG A 90 5.03 -4.93 1.85
CA ARG A 90 6.36 -4.36 1.57
C ARG A 90 6.48 -2.92 2.05
N VAL A 91 7.69 -2.41 2.16
CA VAL A 91 7.92 -0.99 2.48
C VAL A 91 7.39 -0.11 1.34
N TYR A 92 6.63 0.91 1.67
CA TYR A 92 6.21 1.94 0.72
C TYR A 92 7.30 3.00 0.59
N HIS A 93 7.83 3.16 -0.62
CA HIS A 93 8.83 4.17 -0.92
C HIS A 93 8.19 5.34 -1.66
N ILE A 94 8.17 6.51 -1.02
CA ILE A 94 7.74 7.77 -1.66
C ILE A 94 8.78 8.14 -2.71
N ARG A 95 8.35 8.27 -3.97
CA ARG A 95 9.20 8.83 -5.03
C ARG A 95 9.18 10.36 -4.92
N SER A 96 10.33 10.95 -4.64
CA SER A 96 10.48 12.41 -4.67
C SER A 96 10.63 12.89 -6.11
N PRO A 97 9.79 13.83 -6.58
CA PRO A 97 9.96 14.45 -7.91
C PRO A 97 11.33 15.12 -8.07
N ARG A 98 11.90 15.66 -6.98
CA ARG A 98 13.20 16.35 -6.99
C ARG A 98 14.40 15.42 -7.14
N LYS A 99 14.25 14.13 -6.86
CA LYS A 99 15.28 13.09 -7.07
C LYS A 99 15.05 12.29 -8.36
N GLU A 100 14.05 12.69 -9.15
CA GLU A 100 13.70 12.00 -10.38
C GLU A 100 14.67 12.40 -11.49
N ARG A 101 15.72 11.59 -11.70
CA ARG A 101 16.74 11.79 -12.75
C ARG A 101 16.13 12.00 -14.15
N ARG A 102 14.90 11.55 -14.39
CA ARG A 102 14.17 11.71 -15.66
C ARG A 102 13.80 13.16 -15.98
N VAL A 103 13.57 14.01 -14.98
CA VAL A 103 13.26 15.44 -15.20
C VAL A 103 14.52 16.17 -15.70
N ASN A 104 15.68 15.82 -15.14
CA ASN A 104 16.97 16.45 -15.44
C ASN A 104 17.68 15.89 -16.70
N LEU A 105 17.08 14.92 -17.40
CA LEU A 105 17.63 14.31 -18.63
C LEU A 105 16.90 14.78 -19.89
N SER A 106 15.97 15.72 -19.78
CA SER A 106 15.19 16.23 -20.91
C SER A 106 16.02 17.07 -21.90
N ASP A 107 17.24 17.46 -21.53
CA ASP A 107 18.14 18.26 -22.37
C ASP A 107 19.15 17.46 -23.21
N SER A 108 19.29 16.14 -22.99
CA SER A 108 20.22 15.31 -23.74
C SER A 108 19.49 14.38 -24.73
N ASN A 109 19.66 14.66 -26.03
CA ASN A 109 19.18 13.89 -27.19
C ASN A 109 19.84 12.49 -27.31
N ASP A 110 19.90 11.73 -26.22
CA ASP A 110 20.47 10.38 -26.20
C ASP A 110 19.44 9.36 -26.69
N ILE A 111 19.40 9.14 -28.00
CA ILE A 111 18.57 8.14 -28.70
C ILE A 111 18.72 6.73 -28.08
N ALA A 112 19.88 6.42 -27.49
CA ALA A 112 20.15 5.17 -26.78
C ALA A 112 19.34 5.02 -25.46
N ILE A 113 19.06 6.12 -24.77
CA ILE A 113 18.24 6.13 -23.55
C ILE A 113 16.75 5.93 -23.88
N ILE A 114 16.28 6.49 -24.99
CA ILE A 114 14.89 6.36 -25.47
C ILE A 114 14.59 4.89 -25.82
N ASN A 115 15.50 4.20 -26.53
CA ASN A 115 15.29 2.80 -26.93
C ASN A 115 15.26 1.81 -25.74
N ARG A 116 16.02 2.06 -24.66
CA ARG A 116 15.93 1.23 -23.43
C ARG A 116 14.62 1.41 -22.66
N ARG A 117 13.85 2.46 -22.96
CA ARG A 117 12.62 2.85 -22.25
C ARG A 117 11.34 2.61 -23.05
N LYS A 118 11.42 1.91 -24.19
CA LYS A 118 10.26 1.54 -25.04
C LYS A 118 9.18 0.73 -24.31
N THR A 119 9.46 0.28 -23.09
CA THR A 119 8.54 -0.47 -22.22
C THR A 119 8.31 0.27 -20.90
N ASP A 120 8.02 1.58 -20.94
CA ASP A 120 7.58 2.28 -19.73
C ASP A 120 6.22 1.73 -19.30
N ARG A 121 6.22 0.84 -18.30
CA ARG A 121 5.02 0.20 -17.74
C ARG A 121 4.24 1.10 -16.79
N ARG A 122 4.59 2.39 -16.69
CA ARG A 122 3.87 3.35 -15.83
C ARG A 122 2.53 3.72 -16.48
N ARG A 123 1.46 3.61 -15.70
CA ARG A 123 0.12 4.04 -16.11
C ARG A 123 -0.02 5.55 -15.86
N SER A 124 -0.32 6.31 -16.91
CA SER A 124 -0.45 7.77 -16.86
C SER A 124 -1.85 8.22 -16.43
N ASN A 125 -2.88 7.39 -16.61
CA ASN A 125 -4.29 7.77 -16.44
C ASN A 125 -4.95 7.07 -15.23
N LEU A 126 -4.36 7.27 -14.04
CA LEU A 126 -4.88 6.70 -12.79
C LEU A 126 -5.72 7.70 -12.00
N LEU A 127 -6.91 7.28 -11.59
CA LEU A 127 -7.70 7.96 -10.55
C LEU A 127 -7.43 7.27 -9.21
N ILE A 128 -6.94 8.03 -8.24
CA ILE A 128 -6.62 7.51 -6.89
C ILE A 128 -7.57 8.17 -5.89
N GLU A 129 -8.33 7.36 -5.18
CA GLU A 129 -9.30 7.78 -4.17
C GLU A 129 -8.96 7.13 -2.82
N ARG A 130 -9.20 7.84 -1.72
CA ARG A 130 -9.13 7.25 -0.38
C ARG A 130 -10.49 6.67 -0.03
N VAL A 131 -10.53 5.41 0.40
CA VAL A 131 -11.74 4.78 0.90
C VAL A 131 -11.94 5.23 2.34
N ILE A 132 -12.84 6.19 2.55
CA ILE A 132 -13.25 6.68 3.86
C ILE A 132 -14.50 5.89 4.24
N SER A 133 -14.32 4.67 4.74
CA SER A 133 -15.38 3.65 4.95
C SER A 133 -16.05 3.13 3.65
N PRO A 134 -16.55 1.88 3.61
CA PRO A 134 -17.08 1.31 2.38
C PRO A 134 -18.35 2.06 1.93
N PRO A 135 -18.55 2.29 0.62
CA PRO A 135 -19.87 2.64 0.12
C PRO A 135 -20.83 1.51 0.50
N VAL A 136 -21.89 1.84 1.22
CA VAL A 136 -23.01 0.92 1.47
C VAL A 136 -23.44 0.38 0.10
N PRO A 137 -23.53 -0.95 -0.12
CA PRO A 137 -24.06 -1.46 -1.36
C PRO A 137 -25.46 -0.87 -1.52
N SER A 138 -25.70 -0.18 -2.63
CA SER A 138 -27.01 0.37 -2.97
C SER A 138 -27.96 -0.82 -3.14
N VAL A 139 -28.65 -1.18 -2.07
CA VAL A 139 -29.76 -2.12 -2.13
C VAL A 139 -30.88 -1.38 -2.85
N SER A 140 -31.10 -1.73 -4.12
CA SER A 140 -32.29 -1.31 -4.86
C SER A 140 -33.52 -1.82 -4.11
N PRO A 141 -34.50 -0.97 -3.75
CA PRO A 141 -35.76 -1.46 -3.21
C PRO A 141 -36.48 -2.26 -4.30
N ILE A 142 -36.90 -3.48 -3.93
CA ILE A 142 -37.85 -4.31 -4.68
C ILE A 142 -39.27 -3.80 -4.39
#